data_AF-A0A1W1ZHJ4-F1
#
_entry.id   AF-A0A1W1ZHJ4-F1
#
_cell.length_a   1.000
_cell.length_b   1.000
_cell.length_c   1.000
_cell.angle_alpha   90.00
_cell.angle_beta   90.00
_cell.angle_gamma   90.00
#
_symmetry.space_group_name_H-M   'P 1'
#
loop_
_entity.id
_entity.type
_entity.pdbx_description
1 polymer ?
#
loop_
_entity_poly.entity_id
_entity_poly.type
_entity_poly.pdbx_seq_one_letter_code
_entity_poly.pdbx_strand_id
1 'polypeptide(L)'
;MSSWPGRMKSEGFETVWIQLCTGSSVDIRVRYYRRSCDRRNGKRYKGAYAGLILLGVHDRCSPALASMVSSWSALLSSFEEIRQVLCDRGMTLDIKVIRKLTYRYAERARAEQQAGRIPLNDGDLLEGRRVVISTDGGRTRLREKKRGPKTKKDRTRFRGAWREPKFLIIYVVDAQGKQ
;
A
#
# COMPACT_ATOMS: atom_id res chain seq x y z
N MET A 1 18.28 -18.78 8.60
CA MET A 1 17.38 -19.36 9.62
C MET A 1 15.94 -18.93 9.32
N SER A 2 15.19 -19.77 8.62
CA SER A 2 13.77 -19.51 8.31
C SER A 2 12.94 -19.76 9.58
N SER A 3 12.61 -18.71 10.31
CA SER A 3 11.57 -18.80 11.34
C SER A 3 10.23 -18.78 10.63
N TRP A 4 9.81 -19.94 10.14
CA TRP A 4 8.43 -20.16 9.75
C TRP A 4 7.52 -19.65 10.89
N PRO A 5 6.47 -18.87 10.57
CA PRO A 5 5.39 -18.60 11.49
C PRO A 5 5.08 -19.80 12.40
N GLY A 6 5.20 -19.65 13.72
CA GLY A 6 4.75 -20.68 14.65
C GLY A 6 3.29 -21.07 14.37
N ARG A 7 2.90 -22.31 14.69
CA ARG A 7 1.58 -22.87 14.35
C ARG A 7 0.45 -21.92 14.77
N MET A 8 -0.41 -21.55 13.82
CA MET A 8 -1.63 -20.80 14.07
C MET A 8 -2.77 -21.75 14.48
N LYS A 9 -3.54 -21.38 15.49
CA LYS A 9 -4.75 -22.08 15.94
C LYS A 9 -5.99 -21.38 15.37
N SER A 10 -6.96 -22.17 14.93
CA SER A 10 -8.29 -21.68 14.53
C SER A 10 -9.10 -21.33 15.78
N GLU A 11 -9.72 -20.15 15.80
CA GLU A 11 -10.64 -19.71 16.87
C GLU A 11 -12.11 -19.85 16.44
N GLY A 12 -12.37 -20.33 15.23
CA GLY A 12 -13.72 -20.54 14.70
C GLY A 12 -14.05 -19.59 13.54
N PHE A 13 -15.34 -19.57 13.17
CA PHE A 13 -15.85 -18.72 12.10
C PHE A 13 -16.40 -17.42 12.68
N GLU A 14 -16.08 -16.31 12.00
CA GLU A 14 -16.62 -14.98 12.26
C GLU A 14 -17.21 -14.42 10.97
N THR A 15 -18.23 -13.58 11.09
CA THR A 15 -18.75 -12.80 9.96
C THR A 15 -17.99 -11.48 9.89
N VAL A 16 -17.39 -11.20 8.74
CA VAL A 16 -16.61 -9.99 8.50
C VAL A 16 -17.15 -9.28 7.28
N TRP A 17 -17.49 -8.00 7.44
CA TRP A 17 -17.87 -7.15 6.32
C TRP A 17 -16.64 -6.74 5.50
N ILE A 18 -16.83 -6.66 4.19
CA ILE A 18 -15.82 -6.24 3.21
C ILE A 18 -16.43 -5.19 2.30
N GLN A 19 -15.72 -4.06 2.16
CA GLN A 19 -16.05 -3.00 1.22
C GLN A 19 -15.62 -3.38 -0.21
N LEU A 20 -16.56 -3.29 -1.14
CA LEU A 20 -16.33 -3.55 -2.57
C LEU A 20 -16.01 -2.25 -3.32
N CYS A 21 -15.43 -2.38 -4.51
CA CYS A 21 -15.15 -1.25 -5.41
C CYS A 21 -16.42 -0.55 -5.95
N THR A 22 -17.57 -1.21 -5.84
CA THR A 22 -18.90 -0.69 -6.18
C THR A 22 -19.49 0.22 -5.10
N GLY A 23 -18.84 0.35 -3.95
CA GLY A 23 -19.37 1.10 -2.79
C GLY A 23 -20.30 0.31 -1.88
N SER A 24 -20.72 -0.90 -2.27
CA SER A 24 -21.45 -1.82 -1.41
C SER A 24 -20.52 -2.58 -0.46
N SER A 25 -21.11 -3.15 0.60
CA SER A 25 -20.43 -4.05 1.53
C SER A 25 -21.04 -5.44 1.47
N VAL A 26 -20.21 -6.47 1.64
CA VAL A 26 -20.65 -7.87 1.72
C VAL A 26 -20.11 -8.50 2.99
N ASP A 27 -20.98 -9.23 3.68
CA ASP A 27 -20.62 -10.04 4.83
C ASP A 27 -20.14 -11.41 4.39
N ILE A 28 -18.91 -11.76 4.78
CA ILE A 28 -18.33 -13.08 4.49
C ILE A 28 -18.06 -13.80 5.80
N ARG A 29 -18.56 -15.03 5.89
CA ARG A 29 -18.24 -15.95 6.99
C ARG A 29 -16.86 -16.55 6.76
N VAL A 30 -15.89 -16.17 7.58
CA VAL A 30 -14.48 -16.56 7.43
C VAL A 30 -13.90 -17.09 8.73
N ARG A 31 -12.93 -18.00 8.61
CA ARG A 31 -12.25 -18.57 9.78
C ARG A 31 -11.15 -17.64 10.27
N TYR A 32 -11.15 -17.39 11.58
CA TYR A 32 -10.13 -16.57 12.24
C TYR A 32 -9.05 -17.46 12.85
N TYR A 33 -7.79 -17.09 12.61
CA TYR A 33 -6.62 -17.81 13.09
C TYR A 33 -5.74 -16.92 13.97
N ARG A 34 -5.14 -17.47 15.01
CA ARG A 34 -4.26 -16.75 15.95
C ARG A 34 -3.09 -17.62 16.42
N ARG A 35 -1.94 -17.04 16.80
CA ARG A 35 -0.88 -17.79 17.49
C ARG A 35 -1.09 -17.78 19.00
N SER A 36 -0.69 -18.87 19.66
CA SER A 36 -0.75 -18.98 21.12
C SER A 36 0.26 -18.07 21.84
N CYS A 37 1.39 -17.76 21.21
CA CYS A 37 2.48 -16.94 21.75
C CYS A 37 2.34 -15.44 21.50
N ASP A 38 1.21 -14.97 20.93
CA ASP A 38 0.93 -13.56 20.63
C ASP A 38 0.56 -12.73 21.87
N ARG A 39 1.21 -13.02 23.01
CA ARG A 39 1.07 -12.31 24.29
C ARG A 39 2.43 -11.73 24.66
N ARG A 40 2.59 -10.40 24.57
CA ARG A 40 3.74 -9.69 25.17
C ARG A 40 3.22 -8.48 25.94
N ASN A 41 3.58 -8.36 27.21
CA ASN A 41 3.25 -7.24 28.10
C ASN A 41 1.75 -6.87 28.12
N GLY A 42 0.86 -7.85 28.31
CA GLY A 42 -0.60 -7.62 28.42
C GLY A 42 -1.29 -7.12 27.14
N LYS A 43 -0.56 -6.97 26.02
CA LYS A 43 -1.12 -6.55 24.73
C LYS A 43 -1.32 -7.78 23.83
N ARG A 44 -2.54 -7.89 23.30
CA ARG A 44 -2.98 -8.97 22.40
C ARG A 44 -2.65 -8.57 20.96
N TYR A 45 -1.79 -9.33 20.27
CA TYR A 45 -1.57 -9.09 18.84
C TYR A 45 -2.79 -9.58 18.02
N LYS A 46 -3.02 -8.92 16.88
CA LYS A 46 -4.11 -9.28 15.97
C LYS A 46 -3.73 -10.57 15.23
N GLY A 47 -4.62 -11.56 15.28
CA GLY A 47 -4.58 -12.73 14.38
C GLY A 47 -4.98 -12.36 12.95
N ALA A 48 -5.29 -13.38 12.14
CA ALA A 48 -5.51 -13.23 10.71
C ALA A 48 -6.71 -14.05 10.22
N TYR A 49 -7.40 -13.51 9.23
CA TYR A 49 -8.39 -14.24 8.43
C TYR A 49 -7.68 -14.83 7.22
N ALA A 50 -7.13 -16.05 7.35
CA ALA A 50 -6.27 -16.65 6.33
C ALA A 50 -6.94 -16.73 4.95
N GLY A 51 -8.24 -17.09 4.90
CA GLY A 51 -9.00 -17.11 3.66
C GLY A 51 -9.12 -15.74 2.98
N LEU A 52 -9.33 -14.66 3.74
CA LEU A 52 -9.36 -13.31 3.19
C LEU A 52 -8.00 -12.89 2.64
N ILE A 53 -6.91 -13.23 3.34
CA ILE A 53 -5.55 -12.95 2.88
C ILE A 53 -5.26 -13.67 1.56
N LEU A 54 -5.66 -14.94 1.42
CA LEU A 54 -5.49 -15.70 0.18
C LEU A 54 -6.27 -15.08 -0.99
N LEU A 55 -7.45 -14.50 -0.72
CA LEU A 55 -8.24 -13.76 -1.71
C LEU A 55 -7.71 -12.34 -1.97
N GLY A 56 -6.59 -11.94 -1.36
CA GLY A 56 -6.03 -10.59 -1.48
C GLY A 56 -6.85 -9.51 -0.76
N VAL A 57 -7.82 -9.89 0.07
CA VAL A 57 -8.62 -8.95 0.87
C VAL A 57 -7.80 -8.52 2.08
N HIS A 58 -7.48 -7.23 2.11
CA HIS A 58 -6.76 -6.61 3.22
C HIS A 58 -7.52 -5.40 3.73
N ASP A 59 -7.42 -5.11 5.03
CA ASP A 59 -8.05 -3.92 5.63
C ASP A 59 -9.57 -3.82 5.37
N ARG A 60 -10.26 -4.97 5.23
CA ARG A 60 -11.69 -5.09 4.87
C ARG A 60 -12.03 -4.46 3.52
N CYS A 61 -11.06 -4.31 2.63
CA CYS A 61 -11.26 -3.81 1.29
C CYS A 61 -11.01 -4.94 0.29
N SER A 62 -11.87 -5.04 -0.72
CA SER A 62 -11.63 -5.89 -1.89
C SER A 62 -10.30 -5.53 -2.57
N PRO A 63 -9.62 -6.49 -3.24
CA PRO A 63 -8.40 -6.20 -3.98
C PRO A 63 -8.59 -5.10 -5.02
N ALA A 64 -9.74 -5.08 -5.70
CA ALA A 64 -10.10 -4.06 -6.68
C ALA A 64 -10.19 -2.66 -6.05
N LEU A 65 -10.87 -2.51 -4.91
CA LEU A 65 -10.93 -1.23 -4.19
C LEU A 65 -9.54 -0.80 -3.71
N ALA A 66 -8.74 -1.72 -3.17
CA ALA A 66 -7.38 -1.44 -2.71
C ALA A 66 -6.46 -0.99 -3.84
N SER A 67 -6.54 -1.63 -5.00
CA SER A 67 -5.80 -1.27 -6.21
C SER A 67 -6.22 0.12 -6.70
N MET A 68 -7.53 0.37 -6.86
CA MET A 68 -8.07 1.65 -7.31
C MET A 68 -7.62 2.82 -6.42
N VAL A 69 -7.79 2.69 -5.09
CA VAL A 69 -7.37 3.72 -4.13
C VAL A 69 -5.86 3.95 -4.20
N SER A 70 -5.07 2.90 -4.35
CA SER A 70 -3.61 3.00 -4.43
C SER A 70 -3.15 3.68 -5.72
N SER A 71 -3.77 3.33 -6.86
CA SER A 71 -3.50 3.97 -8.15
C SER A 71 -3.85 5.46 -8.13
N TRP A 72 -5.02 5.83 -7.61
CA TRP A 72 -5.39 7.25 -7.47
C TRP A 72 -4.49 8.00 -6.48
N SER A 73 -3.93 7.31 -5.48
CA SER A 73 -2.95 7.93 -4.58
C SER A 73 -1.63 8.25 -5.26
N ALA A 74 -1.31 7.56 -6.36
CA ALA A 74 -0.13 7.86 -7.17
C ALA A 74 -0.42 8.92 -8.25
N LEU A 75 -1.68 9.03 -8.70
CA LEU A 75 -2.08 9.92 -9.80
C LEU A 75 -2.58 11.30 -9.33
N LEU A 76 -3.25 11.37 -8.18
CA LEU A 76 -3.87 12.61 -7.68
C LEU A 76 -2.95 13.35 -6.72
N SER A 77 -3.26 14.63 -6.48
CA SER A 77 -2.39 15.54 -5.72
C SER A 77 -2.57 15.42 -4.22
N SER A 78 -3.69 14.85 -3.74
CA SER A 78 -3.93 14.67 -2.31
C SER A 78 -4.90 13.52 -1.97
N PHE A 79 -4.84 13.03 -0.73
CA PHE A 79 -5.85 12.08 -0.22
C PHE A 79 -7.25 12.69 -0.08
N GLU A 80 -7.36 14.01 -0.03
CA GLU A 80 -8.63 14.74 0.01
C GLU A 80 -9.32 14.66 -1.36
N GLU A 81 -8.57 14.87 -2.44
CA GLU A 81 -9.06 14.69 -3.81
C GLU A 81 -9.53 13.25 -4.06
N ILE A 82 -8.77 12.26 -3.57
CA ILE A 82 -9.19 10.86 -3.66
C ILE A 82 -10.50 10.64 -2.93
N ARG A 83 -10.66 11.21 -1.72
CA ARG A 83 -11.91 11.12 -0.97
C ARG A 83 -13.07 11.72 -1.77
N GLN A 84 -12.87 12.88 -2.40
CA GLN A 84 -13.89 13.51 -3.23
C GLN A 84 -14.29 12.62 -4.42
N VAL A 85 -13.32 12.10 -5.17
CA VAL A 85 -13.57 11.20 -6.32
C VAL A 85 -14.29 9.91 -5.88
N LEU A 86 -13.96 9.38 -4.70
CA LEU A 86 -14.66 8.23 -4.12
C LEU A 86 -16.11 8.60 -3.78
N CYS A 87 -16.34 9.74 -3.13
CA CYS A 87 -17.68 10.22 -2.77
C CYS A 87 -18.55 10.42 -4.01
N ASP A 88 -18.01 11.00 -5.08
CA ASP A 88 -18.71 11.22 -6.35
C ASP A 88 -19.13 9.90 -7.02
N ARG A 89 -18.45 8.79 -6.67
CA ARG A 89 -18.76 7.41 -7.09
C ARG A 89 -19.58 6.62 -6.06
N GLY A 90 -20.12 7.28 -5.04
CA GLY A 90 -20.94 6.65 -3.99
C GLY A 90 -20.15 5.89 -2.93
N MET A 91 -18.83 6.09 -2.82
CA MET A 91 -17.97 5.45 -1.83
C MET A 91 -17.52 6.43 -0.74
N THR A 92 -17.77 6.08 0.52
CA THR A 92 -17.33 6.89 1.66
C THR A 92 -16.17 6.23 2.38
N LEU A 93 -14.95 6.74 2.18
CA LEU A 93 -13.76 6.32 2.92
C LEU A 93 -13.11 7.49 3.66
N ASP A 94 -12.74 7.27 4.92
CA ASP A 94 -11.98 8.25 5.71
C ASP A 94 -10.54 8.37 5.17
N ILE A 95 -9.99 9.58 5.19
CA ILE A 95 -8.63 9.90 4.71
C ILE A 95 -7.57 9.02 5.39
N LYS A 96 -7.75 8.67 6.67
CA LYS A 96 -6.84 7.78 7.40
C LYS A 96 -6.91 6.36 6.86
N VAL A 97 -8.10 5.91 6.42
CA VAL A 97 -8.29 4.59 5.78
C VAL A 97 -7.61 4.58 4.42
N ILE A 98 -7.87 5.60 3.58
CA ILE A 98 -7.22 5.79 2.28
C ILE A 98 -5.70 5.72 2.43
N ARG A 99 -5.13 6.60 3.28
CA ARG A 99 -3.69 6.65 3.55
C ARG A 99 -3.13 5.30 4.01
N LYS A 100 -3.82 4.63 4.92
CA LYS A 100 -3.39 3.33 5.46
C LYS A 100 -3.40 2.25 4.38
N LEU A 101 -4.44 2.23 3.54
CA LEU A 101 -4.59 1.28 2.45
C LEU A 101 -3.46 1.46 1.44
N THR A 102 -3.21 2.70 0.99
CA THR A 102 -2.14 3.05 0.06
C THR A 102 -0.77 2.60 0.54
N TYR A 103 -0.38 2.98 1.77
CA TYR A 103 0.96 2.62 2.26
C TYR A 103 1.13 1.11 2.44
N ARG A 104 0.11 0.41 2.96
CA ARG A 104 0.17 -1.05 3.12
C ARG A 104 0.16 -1.79 1.79
N TYR A 105 -0.51 -1.25 0.78
CA TYR A 105 -0.48 -1.79 -0.57
C TYR A 105 0.92 -1.61 -1.17
N ALA A 106 1.51 -0.42 -1.04
CA ALA A 106 2.88 -0.16 -1.48
C ALA A 106 3.92 -1.04 -0.76
N GLU A 107 3.77 -1.29 0.54
CA GLU A 107 4.62 -2.23 1.29
C GLU A 107 4.55 -3.64 0.72
N ARG A 108 3.34 -4.13 0.40
CA ARG A 108 3.13 -5.44 -0.23
C ARG A 108 3.73 -5.50 -1.63
N ALA A 109 3.49 -4.48 -2.45
CA ALA A 109 4.07 -4.40 -3.80
C ALA A 109 5.61 -4.42 -3.77
N ARG A 110 6.23 -3.70 -2.82
CA ARG A 110 7.69 -3.73 -2.62
C ARG A 110 8.19 -5.10 -2.19
N ALA A 111 7.45 -5.80 -1.33
CA ALA A 111 7.82 -7.15 -0.91
C ALA A 111 7.80 -8.14 -2.09
N GLU A 112 6.79 -8.08 -2.96
CA GLU A 112 6.73 -8.91 -4.17
C GLU A 112 7.85 -8.54 -5.18
N GLN A 113 8.14 -7.24 -5.33
CA GLN A 113 9.28 -6.77 -6.14
C GLN A 113 10.61 -7.33 -5.63
N GLN A 114 10.86 -7.25 -4.32
CA GLN A 114 12.08 -7.78 -3.71
C GLN A 114 12.18 -9.30 -3.79
N ALA A 115 11.04 -10.00 -3.85
CA ALA A 115 10.99 -11.44 -4.08
C ALA A 115 11.22 -11.83 -5.55
N GLY A 116 11.43 -10.87 -6.46
CA GLY A 116 11.62 -11.12 -7.89
C GLY A 116 10.35 -11.58 -8.61
N ARG A 117 9.17 -11.38 -8.00
CA ARG A 117 7.88 -11.86 -8.51
C ARG A 117 7.14 -10.79 -9.33
N ILE A 118 7.89 -9.99 -10.08
CA ILE A 118 7.28 -9.10 -11.07
C ILE A 118 7.06 -9.94 -12.31
N PRO A 119 5.80 -10.21 -12.71
CA PRO A 119 5.54 -10.89 -13.97
C PRO A 119 5.99 -9.95 -15.11
N LEU A 120 7.07 -10.32 -15.79
CA LEU A 120 7.42 -9.76 -17.08
C LEU A 120 6.82 -10.70 -18.13
N ASN A 121 6.00 -10.16 -19.02
CA ASN A 121 5.50 -10.88 -20.19
C ASN A 121 6.59 -10.90 -21.27
N ASP A 122 6.49 -11.82 -22.24
CA ASP A 122 7.46 -11.88 -23.36
C ASP A 122 7.54 -10.56 -24.16
N GLY A 123 6.45 -9.79 -24.18
CA GLY A 123 6.40 -8.45 -24.79
C GLY A 123 7.14 -7.34 -24.01
N ASP A 124 7.50 -7.60 -22.75
CA ASP A 124 8.22 -6.67 -21.86
C ASP A 124 9.75 -6.78 -22.02
N LEU A 125 10.23 -7.69 -22.87
CA LEU A 125 11.64 -7.79 -23.24
C LEU A 125 12.08 -6.58 -24.08
N LEU A 126 13.26 -6.07 -23.75
CA LEU A 126 13.88 -4.90 -24.40
C LEU A 126 14.91 -5.30 -25.47
N GLU A 127 15.03 -6.60 -25.78
CA GLU A 127 15.97 -7.09 -26.80
C GLU A 127 15.71 -6.42 -28.16
N GLY A 128 16.76 -5.89 -28.78
CA GLY A 128 16.69 -5.18 -30.06
C GLY A 128 16.00 -3.81 -30.03
N ARG A 129 15.52 -3.32 -28.87
CA ARG A 129 14.84 -2.03 -28.73
C ARG A 129 15.80 -0.93 -28.28
N ARG A 130 15.53 0.32 -28.68
CA ARG A 130 16.25 1.50 -28.15
C ARG A 130 15.51 2.05 -26.95
N VAL A 131 16.21 2.15 -25.82
CA VAL A 131 15.63 2.61 -24.56
C VAL A 131 16.23 3.97 -24.21
N VAL A 132 15.37 4.96 -24.01
CA VAL A 132 15.77 6.26 -23.48
C VAL A 132 15.53 6.27 -21.99
N ILE A 133 16.59 6.55 -21.24
CA ILE A 133 16.55 6.74 -19.80
C ILE A 133 16.94 8.18 -19.52
N SER A 134 16.00 8.96 -19.01
CA SER A 134 16.27 10.33 -18.58
C SER A 134 15.99 10.49 -17.09
N THR A 135 16.75 11.38 -16.47
CA THR A 135 16.60 11.74 -15.07
C THR A 135 16.28 13.21 -14.96
N ASP A 136 15.27 13.53 -14.17
CA ASP A 136 14.93 14.91 -13.77
C ASP A 136 14.99 15.03 -12.24
N GLY A 137 15.08 16.26 -11.76
CA GLY A 137 15.20 16.59 -10.35
C GLY A 137 14.21 17.66 -9.95
N GLY A 138 13.45 17.41 -8.88
CA GLY A 138 12.57 18.41 -8.28
C GLY A 138 13.15 19.00 -7.00
N ARG A 139 12.35 19.82 -6.32
CA ARG A 139 12.59 20.20 -4.92
C ARG A 139 11.33 19.97 -4.09
N THR A 140 11.44 19.15 -3.07
CA THR A 140 10.36 18.89 -2.10
C THR A 140 10.86 19.17 -0.70
N ARG A 141 10.04 19.86 0.09
CA ARG A 141 10.34 20.14 1.49
C ARG A 141 9.78 19.03 2.37
N LEU A 142 10.65 18.18 2.90
CA LEU A 142 10.24 17.07 3.77
C LEU A 142 10.40 17.44 5.25
N ARG A 143 9.42 17.00 6.06
CA ARG A 143 9.44 17.19 7.51
C ARG A 143 10.24 16.08 8.17
N GLU A 144 11.37 16.44 8.76
CA GLU A 144 12.24 15.53 9.49
C GLU A 144 12.15 15.79 10.99
N LYS A 145 11.98 14.73 11.79
CA LYS A 145 11.86 14.84 13.25
C LYS A 145 13.17 15.41 13.83
N LYS A 146 13.07 16.45 14.66
CA LYS A 146 14.19 16.95 15.45
C LYS A 146 14.38 16.06 16.68
N ARG A 147 15.63 15.71 16.98
CA ARG A 147 16.02 15.22 18.30
C ARG A 147 15.90 16.38 19.31
N GLY A 148 15.54 16.06 20.55
CA GLY A 148 15.47 17.03 21.65
C GLY A 148 14.06 17.26 22.20
N PRO A 149 13.87 18.37 22.96
CA PRO A 149 12.65 18.61 23.72
C PRO A 149 11.40 18.65 22.85
N LYS A 150 10.34 18.02 23.36
CA LYS A 150 9.01 18.10 22.75
C LYS A 150 8.39 19.49 22.94
N THR A 151 7.35 19.77 22.19
CA THR A 151 6.51 20.97 22.39
C THR A 151 5.68 20.84 23.66
N LYS A 152 5.08 21.94 24.14
CA LYS A 152 4.14 21.93 25.29
C LYS A 152 2.97 20.94 25.12
N LYS A 153 2.62 20.59 23.87
CA LYS A 153 1.56 19.62 23.52
C LYS A 153 2.10 18.19 23.31
N ASP A 154 3.28 17.87 23.85
CA ASP A 154 3.99 16.59 23.70
C ASP A 154 4.30 16.18 22.23
N ARG A 155 4.33 17.14 21.30
CA ARG A 155 4.65 16.86 19.89
C ARG A 155 6.14 17.00 19.62
N THR A 156 6.71 16.09 18.83
CA THR A 156 8.08 16.21 18.30
C THR A 156 8.21 17.45 17.41
N ARG A 157 9.30 18.20 17.52
CA ARG A 157 9.59 19.34 16.62
C ARG A 157 10.11 18.81 15.27
N PHE A 158 10.03 19.61 14.20
CA PHE A 158 10.48 19.19 12.87
C PHE A 158 11.35 20.26 12.17
N ARG A 159 12.31 19.82 11.34
CA ARG A 159 12.98 20.67 10.33
C ARG A 159 12.33 20.39 8.98
N GLY A 160 12.18 21.42 8.15
CA GLY A 160 11.72 21.28 6.78
C GLY A 160 12.91 21.33 5.83
N ALA A 161 13.57 20.19 5.63
CA ALA A 161 14.74 20.09 4.76
C ALA A 161 14.29 20.00 3.30
N TRP A 162 14.95 20.76 2.42
CA TRP A 162 14.80 20.58 0.98
C TRP A 162 15.48 19.27 0.58
N ARG A 163 14.73 18.42 -0.11
CA ARG A 163 15.20 17.16 -0.67
C ARG A 163 14.88 17.17 -2.16
N GLU A 164 15.79 16.62 -2.93
CA GLU A 164 15.62 16.45 -4.36
C GLU A 164 14.92 15.10 -4.61
N PRO A 165 13.65 15.07 -5.03
CA PRO A 165 13.09 13.88 -5.64
C PRO A 165 13.80 13.61 -6.96
N LYS A 166 14.35 12.40 -7.11
CA LYS A 166 14.91 11.90 -8.36
C LYS A 166 13.76 11.31 -9.19
N PHE A 167 13.44 11.93 -10.31
CA PHE A 167 12.46 11.43 -11.26
C PHE A 167 13.19 10.66 -12.36
N LEU A 168 12.77 9.42 -12.60
CA LEU A 168 13.34 8.54 -13.63
C LEU A 168 12.25 8.31 -14.68
N ILE A 169 12.54 8.68 -15.93
CA ILE A 169 11.66 8.46 -17.07
C ILE A 169 12.32 7.40 -17.95
N ILE A 170 11.59 6.32 -18.21
CA ILE A 170 12.04 5.22 -19.06
C ILE A 170 10.99 5.01 -20.14
N TYR A 171 11.41 5.09 -21.40
CA TYR A 171 10.56 4.79 -22.54
C TYR A 171 11.37 4.17 -23.67
N VAL A 172 10.66 3.48 -24.57
CA VAL A 172 11.23 2.83 -25.75
C VAL A 172 11.01 3.71 -26.97
N VAL A 173 11.98 3.75 -27.87
CA VAL A 173 11.89 4.46 -29.16
C VAL A 173 12.31 3.56 -30.32
N ASP A 174 11.85 3.90 -31.51
CA ASP A 174 12.28 3.31 -32.77
C ASP A 174 13.67 3.83 -33.23
N ALA A 175 14.10 3.42 -34.42
CA ALA A 175 15.39 3.82 -34.98
C ALA A 175 15.48 5.33 -35.30
N GLN A 176 14.36 6.03 -35.36
CA GLN A 176 14.22 7.45 -35.66
C GLN A 176 13.95 8.28 -34.39
N GLY A 177 13.83 7.64 -33.22
CA GLY A 177 13.59 8.29 -31.93
C GLY A 177 12.11 8.54 -31.61
N LYS A 178 11.16 7.91 -32.32
CA LYS A 178 9.72 8.01 -32.03
C LYS A 178 9.26 6.88 -31.10
N GLN A 179 8.29 7.19 -30.23
CA GLN A 179 7.60 6.22 -29.37
C GLN A 179 6.55 5.42 -30.15
#